data_AF-A0A8T7HBE7-F1
#
_entry.id   AF-A0A8T7HBE7-F1
#
_cell.length_a   1.000
_cell.length_b   1.000
_cell.length_c   1.000
_cell.angle_alpha   90.00
_cell.angle_beta   90.00
_cell.angle_gamma   90.00
#
_symmetry.space_group_name_H-M   'P 1'
#
loop_
_entity.id
_entity.type
_entity.pdbx_description
1 polymer ?
#
loop_
_entity_poly.entity_id
_entity_poly.type
_entity_poly.pdbx_seq_one_letter_code
_entity_poly.pdbx_strand_id
1 'polypeptide(L)'
;MCIKKYVKGKEDILYGIFKVIVGLMFFLHGWGKLFGAKAAPLMSLMGVAGVIEFAVGIMLVFGLWSRLGALIAGLEMLVAYFYMHIPGGFNPLNNGGELALLFFAAFLVVLYHGNGKWSLEKVLFKKETF
;
A
#
# COMPACT_ATOMS: atom_id res chain seq x y z
N MET A 1 2.32 -29.85 -11.47
CA MET A 1 2.68 -30.22 -10.08
C MET A 1 3.98 -29.50 -9.73
N CYS A 2 4.05 -28.62 -8.72
CA CYS A 2 5.27 -28.40 -7.90
C CYS A 2 5.17 -27.28 -6.85
N ILE A 3 4.62 -26.09 -7.15
CA ILE A 3 4.71 -24.97 -6.18
C ILE A 3 3.80 -25.14 -4.95
N LYS A 4 2.58 -25.67 -5.15
CA LYS A 4 1.62 -25.89 -4.05
C LYS A 4 2.20 -26.77 -2.94
N LYS A 5 3.10 -27.72 -3.26
CA LYS A 5 3.76 -28.57 -2.25
C LYS A 5 4.68 -27.76 -1.32
N TYR A 6 5.35 -26.73 -1.84
CA TYR A 6 6.28 -25.89 -1.09
C TYR A 6 5.62 -24.70 -0.38
N VAL A 7 4.48 -24.25 -0.89
CA VAL A 7 3.72 -23.12 -0.35
C VAL A 7 2.69 -23.55 0.71
N LYS A 8 2.24 -24.81 0.68
CA LYS A 8 1.24 -25.33 1.60
C LYS A 8 1.68 -25.15 3.07
N GLY A 9 0.85 -24.46 3.85
CA GLY A 9 1.12 -24.13 5.26
C GLY A 9 1.99 -22.89 5.49
N LYS A 10 2.45 -22.21 4.42
CA LYS A 10 3.23 -20.97 4.47
C LYS A 10 2.50 -19.77 3.86
N GLU A 11 1.21 -19.91 3.56
CA GLU A 11 0.41 -18.88 2.88
C GLU A 11 0.40 -17.57 3.68
N ASP A 12 0.21 -17.65 4.99
CA ASP A 12 0.25 -16.49 5.88
C ASP A 12 1.63 -15.83 5.92
N ILE A 13 2.69 -16.64 5.76
CA ILE A 13 4.07 -16.15 5.74
C ILE A 13 4.30 -15.30 4.51
N LEU A 14 3.93 -15.83 3.36
CA LEU A 14 4.06 -15.14 2.09
C LEU A 14 3.20 -13.88 2.04
N TYR A 15 1.98 -13.94 2.55
CA TYR A 15 1.12 -12.76 2.66
C TYR A 15 1.70 -11.71 3.60
N GLY A 16 2.22 -12.11 4.76
CA GLY A 16 2.87 -11.21 5.69
C GLY A 16 4.06 -10.48 5.06
N ILE A 17 4.93 -11.22 4.36
CA ILE A 17 6.08 -10.65 3.62
C ILE A 17 5.59 -9.69 2.54
N PHE A 18 4.59 -10.10 1.74
CA PHE A 18 3.99 -9.25 0.70
C PHE A 18 3.48 -7.93 1.28
N LYS A 19 2.66 -8.00 2.34
CA LYS A 19 2.09 -6.81 2.99
C LYS A 19 3.17 -5.88 3.53
N VAL A 20 4.21 -6.42 4.16
CA VAL A 20 5.34 -5.63 4.69
C VAL A 20 6.12 -4.96 3.57
N ILE A 21 6.41 -5.67 2.48
CA ILE A 21 7.12 -5.09 1.32
C ILE A 21 6.28 -3.97 0.69
N VAL A 22 4.99 -4.22 0.44
CA VAL A 22 4.07 -3.21 -0.11
C VAL A 22 4.02 -1.99 0.80
N GLY A 23 3.82 -2.19 2.10
CA GLY A 23 3.81 -1.11 3.09
C GLY A 23 5.12 -0.32 3.15
N LEU A 24 6.27 -1.02 3.12
CA LEU A 24 7.58 -0.37 3.13
C LEU A 24 7.83 0.47 1.87
N MET A 25 7.50 -0.06 0.69
CA MET A 25 7.65 0.69 -0.56
C MET A 25 6.74 1.94 -0.55
N PHE A 26 5.51 1.79 -0.09
CA PHE A 26 4.55 2.91 0.01
C PHE A 26 5.03 3.97 1.01
N PHE A 27 5.53 3.53 2.17
CA PHE A 27 6.16 4.40 3.16
C PHE A 27 7.31 5.21 2.55
N LEU A 28 8.19 4.58 1.76
CA LEU A 28 9.31 5.27 1.13
C LEU A 28 8.89 6.31 0.09
N HIS A 29 7.80 6.04 -0.65
CA HIS A 29 7.21 7.05 -1.54
C HIS A 29 6.70 8.26 -0.75
N GLY A 30 5.98 8.03 0.35
CA GLY A 30 5.51 9.08 1.24
C GLY A 30 6.67 9.85 1.89
N TRP A 31 7.70 9.14 2.35
CA TRP A 31 8.92 9.73 2.88
C TRP A 31 9.58 10.66 1.88
N GLY A 32 9.73 10.24 0.63
CA GLY A 32 10.28 11.07 -0.44
C GLY A 32 9.48 12.35 -0.68
N LYS A 33 8.15 12.26 -0.62
CA LYS A 33 7.24 13.40 -0.79
C LYS A 33 7.25 14.37 0.39
N LEU A 34 7.50 13.90 1.61
CA LEU A 34 7.45 14.73 2.82
C LEU A 34 8.82 15.26 3.25
N PHE A 35 9.88 14.47 3.05
CA PHE A 35 11.21 14.73 3.62
C PHE A 35 12.33 14.64 2.59
N GLY A 36 12.02 14.32 1.33
CA GLY A 36 13.01 14.25 0.25
C GLY A 36 13.49 15.63 -0.21
N ALA A 37 14.50 15.63 -1.08
CA ALA A 37 15.08 16.86 -1.64
C ALA A 37 14.07 17.76 -2.39
N LYS A 38 12.93 17.18 -2.83
CA LYS A 38 11.82 17.89 -3.46
C LYS A 38 10.53 17.71 -2.65
N ALA A 39 10.62 17.85 -1.33
CA ALA A 39 9.48 17.74 -0.44
C ALA A 39 8.35 18.68 -0.87
N ALA A 40 7.13 18.15 -0.91
CA ALA A 40 5.95 18.87 -1.32
C ALA A 40 5.34 19.64 -0.12
N PRO A 41 4.76 20.82 -0.35
CA PRO A 41 3.98 21.51 0.68
C PRO A 41 2.83 20.61 1.18
N LEU A 42 2.59 20.54 2.49
CA LEU A 42 1.63 19.60 3.08
C LEU A 42 0.20 19.74 2.52
N MET A 43 -0.23 20.98 2.25
CA MET A 43 -1.56 21.27 1.71
C MET A 43 -1.65 21.17 0.17
N SER A 44 -0.58 20.72 -0.50
CA SER A 44 -0.60 20.41 -1.92
C SER A 44 -1.10 18.99 -2.18
N LEU A 45 -1.55 18.70 -3.41
CA LEU A 45 -1.97 17.35 -3.80
C LEU A 45 -0.88 16.29 -3.52
N MET A 46 0.39 16.61 -3.83
CA MET A 46 1.53 15.72 -3.56
C MET A 46 1.87 15.62 -2.07
N GLY A 47 1.65 16.69 -1.30
CA GLY A 47 1.82 16.66 0.16
C GLY A 47 0.80 15.75 0.83
N VAL A 48 -0.47 15.87 0.46
CA VAL A 48 -1.56 15.00 0.95
C VAL A 48 -1.31 13.55 0.58
N ALA A 49 -0.94 13.27 -0.69
CA ALA A 49 -0.51 11.93 -1.10
C ALA A 49 0.66 11.43 -0.25
N GLY A 50 1.67 12.27 -0.02
CA GLY A 50 2.81 11.93 0.82
C GLY A 50 2.44 11.55 2.26
N VAL A 51 1.49 12.25 2.87
CA VAL A 51 0.98 11.93 4.22
C VAL A 51 0.25 10.59 4.22
N ILE A 52 -0.63 10.34 3.24
CA ILE A 52 -1.36 9.08 3.12
C ILE A 52 -0.36 7.93 2.93
N GLU A 53 0.58 8.07 1.99
CA GLU A 53 1.59 7.06 1.68
C GLU A 53 2.47 6.71 2.88
N PHE A 54 2.94 7.72 3.58
CA PHE A 54 3.75 7.56 4.78
C PHE A 54 2.97 6.84 5.89
N ALA A 55 1.76 7.32 6.21
CA ALA A 55 0.96 6.78 7.30
C ALA A 55 0.47 5.36 7.00
N VAL A 56 -0.07 5.12 5.81
CA VAL A 56 -0.56 3.79 5.41
C VAL A 56 0.59 2.80 5.28
N GLY A 57 1.77 3.23 4.82
CA GLY A 57 2.95 2.38 4.79
C GLY A 57 3.31 1.84 6.18
N ILE A 58 3.32 2.70 7.20
CA ILE A 58 3.52 2.30 8.62
C ILE A 58 2.42 1.33 9.06
N MET A 59 1.15 1.66 8.79
CA MET A 59 0.00 0.83 9.13
C MET A 59 0.16 -0.61 8.59
N LEU A 60 0.55 -0.77 7.33
CA LEU A 60 0.74 -2.09 6.70
C LEU A 60 1.94 -2.85 7.27
N VAL A 61 3.09 -2.18 7.46
CA VAL A 61 4.31 -2.79 8.01
C VAL A 61 4.06 -3.37 9.40
N PHE A 62 3.37 -2.62 10.25
CA PHE A 62 3.09 -3.05 11.63
C PHE A 62 1.79 -3.84 11.77
N GLY A 63 0.98 -3.90 10.71
CA GLY A 63 -0.32 -4.56 10.72
C GLY A 63 -1.30 -3.87 11.67
N LEU A 64 -1.46 -2.55 11.53
CA LEU A 64 -2.40 -1.70 12.26
C LEU A 64 -3.44 -1.18 11.27
N TRP A 65 -4.71 -1.55 11.44
CA TRP A 65 -5.83 -1.13 10.60
C TRP A 65 -5.58 -1.31 9.10
N SER A 66 -4.94 -2.43 8.73
CA SER A 66 -4.46 -2.65 7.36
C SER A 66 -5.57 -2.55 6.33
N ARG A 67 -6.81 -2.97 6.64
CA ARG A 67 -7.94 -2.84 5.70
C ARG A 67 -8.30 -1.39 5.44
N LEU A 68 -8.40 -0.59 6.51
CA LEU A 68 -8.73 0.82 6.38
C LEU A 68 -7.63 1.57 5.62
N GLY A 69 -6.37 1.33 5.99
CA GLY A 69 -5.22 1.91 5.28
C GLY A 69 -5.20 1.52 3.80
N ALA A 70 -5.39 0.24 3.48
CA ALA A 70 -5.42 -0.24 2.10
C ALA A 70 -6.59 0.32 1.29
N LEU A 71 -7.77 0.52 1.91
CA LEU A 71 -8.90 1.16 1.23
C LEU A 71 -8.56 2.61 0.84
N ILE A 72 -8.03 3.38 1.78
CA ILE A 72 -7.66 4.79 1.56
C ILE A 72 -6.57 4.90 0.50
N ALA A 73 -5.49 4.13 0.65
CA ALA A 73 -4.38 4.13 -0.29
C ALA A 73 -4.77 3.58 -1.68
N GLY A 74 -5.66 2.60 -1.75
CA GLY A 74 -6.20 2.11 -3.01
C GLY A 74 -6.97 3.21 -3.76
N LEU A 75 -7.84 3.93 -3.06
CA LEU A 75 -8.56 5.07 -3.66
C LEU A 75 -7.60 6.19 -4.08
N GLU A 76 -6.57 6.48 -3.28
CA GLU A 76 -5.53 7.43 -3.64
C GLU A 76 -4.82 7.03 -4.94
N MET A 77 -4.41 5.78 -5.09
CA MET A 77 -3.75 5.28 -6.30
C MET A 77 -4.67 5.31 -7.53
N LEU A 78 -5.97 5.05 -7.34
CA LEU A 78 -6.95 5.20 -8.40
C LEU A 78 -7.05 6.67 -8.85
N VAL A 79 -7.18 7.60 -7.90
CA VAL A 79 -7.19 9.04 -8.18
C VAL A 79 -5.89 9.46 -8.87
N ALA A 80 -4.73 9.00 -8.39
CA ALA A 80 -3.44 9.29 -8.98
C ALA A 80 -3.38 8.82 -10.44
N TYR A 81 -3.84 7.61 -10.74
CA TYR A 81 -3.87 7.10 -12.12
C TYR A 81 -4.75 7.98 -13.03
N PHE A 82 -5.99 8.24 -12.64
CA PHE A 82 -6.94 8.99 -13.46
C PHE A 82 -6.59 10.48 -13.59
N TYR A 83 -6.07 11.09 -12.53
CA TYR A 83 -5.82 12.53 -12.49
C TYR A 83 -4.41 12.92 -12.93
N MET A 84 -3.39 12.15 -12.53
CA MET A 84 -1.99 12.48 -12.81
C MET A 84 -1.45 11.77 -14.05
N HIS A 85 -1.91 10.56 -14.37
CA HIS A 85 -1.31 9.73 -15.40
C HIS A 85 -2.11 9.68 -16.71
N ILE A 86 -3.44 9.55 -16.68
CA ILE A 86 -4.27 9.53 -17.90
C ILE A 86 -4.06 10.75 -18.83
N PRO A 87 -3.80 11.99 -18.36
CA PRO A 87 -3.48 13.10 -19.25
C PRO A 87 -2.27 12.85 -20.18
N GLY A 88 -1.33 11.97 -19.78
CA GLY A 88 -0.20 11.52 -20.59
C GLY A 88 -0.52 10.39 -21.57
N GLY A 89 -1.79 9.99 -21.70
CA GLY A 89 -2.27 8.88 -22.52
C GLY A 89 -2.82 7.71 -21.69
N PHE A 90 -3.53 6.78 -22.34
CA PHE A 90 -4.20 5.68 -21.63
C PHE A 90 -3.26 4.53 -21.24
N ASN A 91 -2.14 4.35 -21.93
CA ASN A 91 -1.21 3.25 -21.66
C ASN A 91 -0.36 3.54 -20.39
N PRO A 92 -0.51 2.74 -19.30
CA PRO A 92 0.23 2.94 -18.05
C PRO A 92 1.75 2.94 -18.21
N LEU A 93 2.25 2.18 -19.20
CA LEU A 93 3.67 2.07 -19.49
C LEU A 93 4.24 3.37 -20.08
N ASN A 94 3.41 4.12 -20.81
CA ASN A 94 3.85 5.36 -21.47
C ASN A 94 3.64 6.59 -20.59
N ASN A 95 2.63 6.57 -19.71
CA ASN A 95 2.27 7.71 -18.87
C ASN A 95 2.84 7.64 -17.43
N GLY A 96 3.60 6.58 -17.12
CA GLY A 96 4.20 6.34 -15.79
C GLY A 96 3.22 5.87 -14.70
N GLY A 97 1.99 5.54 -15.06
CA GLY A 97 0.91 5.14 -14.14
C GLY A 97 0.92 3.65 -13.77
N GLU A 98 1.87 2.87 -14.29
CA GLU A 98 2.01 1.44 -13.98
C GLU A 98 2.08 1.19 -12.47
N LEU A 99 2.92 1.93 -11.74
CA LEU A 99 3.06 1.76 -10.29
C LEU A 99 1.77 2.08 -9.53
N ALA A 100 1.02 3.11 -9.96
CA ALA A 100 -0.26 3.44 -9.35
C ALA A 100 -1.25 2.25 -9.45
N LEU A 101 -1.34 1.62 -10.63
CA LEU A 101 -2.19 0.45 -10.81
C LEU A 101 -1.69 -0.80 -10.06
N LEU A 102 -0.38 -1.01 -10.00
CA LEU A 102 0.21 -2.13 -9.24
C LEU A 102 -0.02 -1.97 -7.73
N PHE A 103 0.17 -0.78 -7.18
CA PHE A 103 -0.17 -0.50 -5.78
C PHE A 103 -1.67 -0.63 -5.53
N PHE A 104 -2.53 -0.12 -6.42
CA PHE A 104 -3.97 -0.31 -6.31
C PHE A 104 -4.35 -1.80 -6.24
N ALA A 105 -3.81 -2.62 -7.14
CA ALA A 105 -4.03 -4.07 -7.13
C ALA A 105 -3.50 -4.72 -5.84
N ALA A 106 -2.33 -4.31 -5.37
CA ALA A 106 -1.76 -4.80 -4.11
C ALA A 106 -2.64 -4.45 -2.91
N PHE A 107 -3.18 -3.23 -2.87
CA PHE A 107 -4.09 -2.80 -1.81
C PHE A 107 -5.43 -3.52 -1.84
N LEU A 108 -5.95 -3.94 -2.99
CA LEU A 108 -7.13 -4.83 -3.05
C LEU A 108 -6.84 -6.18 -2.39
N VAL A 109 -5.63 -6.74 -2.59
CA VAL A 109 -5.21 -7.97 -1.92
C VAL A 109 -5.13 -7.77 -0.41
N VAL A 110 -4.53 -6.66 0.05
CA VAL A 110 -4.45 -6.33 1.47
C VAL A 110 -5.83 -6.07 2.08
N LEU A 111 -6.71 -5.36 1.38
CA LEU A 111 -8.08 -5.07 1.79
C LEU A 111 -8.88 -6.36 2.01
N TYR A 112 -8.69 -7.35 1.13
CA TYR A 112 -9.35 -8.65 1.26
C TYR A 112 -8.80 -9.48 2.43
N HIS A 113 -7.49 -9.61 2.55
CA HIS A 113 -6.84 -10.48 3.55
C HIS A 113 -6.67 -9.83 4.93
N GLY A 114 -6.68 -8.50 5.03
CA GLY A 114 -6.53 -7.75 6.27
C GLY A 114 -5.14 -7.91 6.89
N ASN A 115 -5.09 -8.10 8.20
CA ASN A 115 -3.82 -8.14 8.93
C ASN A 115 -3.10 -9.51 8.82
N GLY A 116 -3.80 -10.59 8.49
CA GLY A 116 -3.22 -11.94 8.46
C GLY A 116 -2.78 -12.43 9.85
N LYS A 117 -1.89 -13.43 9.90
CA LYS A 117 -1.44 -14.00 11.19
C LYS A 117 -0.59 -13.05 12.05
N TRP A 118 0.14 -12.11 11.44
CA TRP A 118 1.05 -11.22 12.16
C TRP A 118 0.60 -9.77 12.08
N SER A 119 0.25 -9.25 13.24
CA SER A 119 -0.23 -7.88 13.40
C SER A 119 -0.05 -7.43 14.85
N LEU A 120 0.51 -6.23 15.03
CA LEU A 120 0.57 -5.58 16.33
C LEU A 120 -0.81 -5.20 16.84
N GLU A 121 -1.80 -4.99 15.95
CA GLU A 121 -3.18 -4.72 16.33
C GLU A 121 -3.78 -5.85 17.17
N LYS A 122 -3.53 -7.11 16.80
CA LYS A 122 -3.98 -8.26 17.60
C LYS A 122 -3.34 -8.29 18.99
N VAL A 123 -2.08 -7.88 19.08
CA VAL A 123 -1.36 -7.82 20.36
C VAL A 123 -1.93 -6.71 21.24
N LEU A 124 -2.20 -5.53 20.66
CA LEU A 124 -2.65 -4.34 21.38
C LEU A 124 -4.16 -4.37 21.72
N PHE A 125 -4.99 -4.84 20.79
CA PHE A 125 -6.46 -4.76 20.88
C PHE A 125 -7.14 -6.12 21.06
N LYS A 126 -6.38 -7.23 21.07
CA LYS A 126 -6.87 -8.62 21.20
C LYS A 126 -7.83 -9.08 20.09
N LYS A 127 -8.09 -8.25 19.08
CA LYS A 127 -8.93 -8.52 17.91
C LYS A 127 -8.48 -7.66 16.73
N GLU A 128 -8.80 -8.08 15.51
CA GLU A 128 -8.75 -7.17 14.36
C GLU A 128 -10.02 -6.32 14.38
N THR A 129 -9.85 -5.00 14.34
CA THR A 129 -10.98 -4.06 14.25
C THR A 129 -11.35 -3.75 12.82
N PHE A 130 -10.36 -3.69 11.92
CA PHE A 130 -10.53 -3.43 10.49
C PHE A 130 -9.70 -4.41 9.67
#